data_AF-A0A2A2GDE3-F1
#
_entry.id   AF-A0A2A2GDE3-F1
#
_cell.length_a   1.000
_cell.length_b   1.000
_cell.length_c   1.000
_cell.angle_alpha   90.00
_cell.angle_beta   90.00
_cell.angle_gamma   90.00
#
_symmetry.space_group_name_H-M   'P 1'
#
loop_
_entity.id
_entity.type
_entity.pdbx_description
1 polymer ?
#
loop_
_entity_poly.entity_id
_entity_poly.type
_entity_poly.pdbx_seq_one_letter_code
_entity_poly.pdbx_strand_id
1 'polypeptide(L)'
;MGLTTCPDCQKEISELAESCPHCGRPMKQNYVNDPPKSKDPIKNFVGGSNEGCFLKTLNTGCLLFFGLIAFLLLTGILSAIFG
;
A
#
# COMPACT_ATOMS: atom_id res chain seq x y z
N MET A 1 -6.60 32.31 -5.63
CA MET A 1 -5.94 31.11 -5.07
C MET A 1 -7.05 30.24 -4.49
N GLY A 2 -7.41 29.15 -5.15
CA GLY A 2 -8.44 28.23 -4.67
C GLY A 2 -7.84 27.25 -3.68
N LEU A 3 -8.36 27.27 -2.46
CA LEU A 3 -8.12 26.26 -1.46
C LEU A 3 -9.32 25.32 -1.47
N THR A 4 -9.06 24.02 -1.44
CA THR A 4 -10.07 22.96 -1.35
C THR A 4 -9.85 22.14 -0.10
N THR A 5 -10.93 21.63 0.49
CA THR A 5 -10.85 20.84 1.72
C THR A 5 -10.58 19.38 1.37
N CYS A 6 -9.57 18.78 2.01
CA CYS A 6 -9.30 17.36 1.87
C CYS A 6 -10.46 16.54 2.45
N PRO A 7 -11.09 15.61 1.70
CA PRO A 7 -12.23 14.85 2.21
C PRO A 7 -11.87 13.90 3.35
N ASP A 8 -10.59 13.55 3.46
CA ASP A 8 -10.08 12.54 4.41
C ASP A 8 -9.76 13.13 5.77
N CYS A 9 -8.97 14.20 5.78
CA CYS A 9 -8.48 14.83 7.00
C CYS A 9 -9.16 16.17 7.29
N GLN A 10 -10.09 16.61 6.44
CA GLN A 10 -10.82 17.87 6.51
C GLN A 10 -9.93 19.13 6.66
N LYS A 11 -8.66 19.05 6.29
CA LYS A 11 -7.74 20.20 6.25
C LYS A 11 -7.78 20.87 4.88
N GLU A 12 -7.56 22.18 4.88
CA GLU A 12 -7.48 23.00 3.68
C GLU A 12 -6.17 22.73 2.93
N ILE A 13 -6.27 22.54 1.62
CA ILE A 13 -5.12 22.32 0.74
C ILE A 13 -5.28 23.10 -0.56
N SER A 14 -4.21 23.24 -1.35
CA SER A 14 -4.28 23.87 -2.67
C SER A 14 -5.10 23.02 -3.65
N GLU A 15 -5.94 23.66 -4.46
CA GLU A 15 -6.66 23.03 -5.57
C GLU A 15 -5.73 22.36 -6.61
N LEU A 16 -4.48 22.82 -6.67
CA LEU A 16 -3.42 22.32 -7.56
C LEU A 16 -2.57 21.22 -6.90
N ALA A 17 -2.79 20.91 -5.61
CA ALA A 17 -1.97 19.95 -4.91
C ALA A 17 -2.16 18.55 -5.50
N GLU A 18 -1.06 17.90 -5.89
CA GLU A 18 -1.10 16.53 -6.42
C GLU A 18 -1.51 15.51 -5.35
N SER A 19 -1.16 15.81 -4.10
CA SER A 19 -1.52 15.06 -2.90
C SER A 19 -1.71 16.00 -1.72
N CYS A 20 -2.53 15.59 -0.77
CA CYS A 20 -2.73 16.30 0.48
C CYS A 20 -1.44 16.23 1.32
N PRO A 21 -0.81 17.36 1.69
CA PRO A 21 0.42 17.37 2.50
C PRO A 21 0.19 16.93 3.96
N HIS A 22 -1.06 16.84 4.40
CA HIS A 22 -1.39 16.50 5.79
C HIS A 22 -1.66 15.01 6.02
N CYS A 23 -2.27 14.32 5.06
CA CYS A 23 -2.59 12.90 5.18
C CYS A 23 -2.00 12.02 4.06
N GLY A 24 -1.42 12.62 3.02
CA GLY A 24 -0.83 11.90 1.89
C GLY A 24 -1.83 11.42 0.84
N ARG A 25 -3.14 11.69 0.98
CA ARG A 25 -4.15 11.32 -0.01
C ARG A 25 -3.85 11.96 -1.38
N PRO A 26 -3.83 11.21 -2.50
CA PRO A 26 -3.70 11.80 -3.83
C PRO A 26 -4.96 12.60 -4.20
N MET A 27 -4.77 13.83 -4.71
CA MET A 27 -5.84 14.78 -5.00
C MET A 27 -5.99 15.08 -6.50
N LYS A 28 -5.15 14.49 -7.37
CA LYS A 28 -5.26 14.58 -8.84
C LYS A 28 -6.55 13.93 -9.35
N GLN A 29 -7.58 14.75 -9.57
CA GLN A 29 -8.62 14.48 -10.54
C GLN A 29 -8.38 15.40 -11.73
N ASN A 30 -7.65 14.91 -12.73
CA ASN A 30 -7.63 15.58 -14.03
C ASN A 30 -9.04 15.42 -14.62
N TYR A 31 -9.89 16.43 -14.45
CA TYR A 31 -11.05 16.56 -15.31
C TYR A 31 -10.52 16.87 -16.71
N VAL A 32 -10.38 15.81 -17.50
CA VAL A 32 -10.03 15.87 -18.92
C VAL A 32 -11.17 16.61 -19.62
N ASN A 33 -10.98 17.89 -19.88
CA ASN A 33 -11.81 18.66 -20.81
C ASN A 33 -11.30 18.46 -22.26
N ASP A 34 -10.79 17.28 -22.58
CA ASP A 34 -10.53 16.87 -23.95
C ASP A 34 -11.72 16.03 -24.42
N PRO A 35 -12.35 16.32 -25.57
CA PRO A 35 -13.36 15.44 -26.13
C PRO A 35 -12.76 14.04 -26.34
N PRO A 36 -13.49 12.95 -26.04
CA PRO A 36 -12.95 11.60 -26.04
C PRO A 36 -12.55 11.17 -27.47
N LYS A 37 -11.28 11.35 -27.80
CA LYS A 37 -10.63 10.81 -29.00
C LYS A 37 -9.38 10.03 -28.62
N SER A 38 -9.57 8.82 -28.14
CA SER A 38 -8.82 7.69 -28.70
C SER A 38 -9.55 6.39 -28.42
N LYS A 39 -9.68 5.56 -29.46
CA LYS A 39 -10.22 4.20 -29.41
C LYS A 39 -9.16 3.24 -28.88
N ASP A 40 -8.46 3.62 -27.83
CA ASP A 40 -7.58 2.67 -27.16
C ASP A 40 -8.44 1.86 -26.21
N PRO A 41 -8.45 0.52 -26.31
CA PRO A 41 -9.15 -0.29 -25.33
C PRO A 41 -8.60 0.13 -23.98
N ILE A 42 -9.51 0.61 -23.12
CA ILE A 42 -9.25 0.98 -21.74
C ILE A 42 -8.50 -0.22 -21.12
N LYS A 43 -7.17 -0.15 -21.11
CA LYS A 43 -6.37 -0.96 -20.22
C LYS A 43 -6.73 -0.37 -18.87
N ASN A 44 -7.70 -1.03 -18.25
CA ASN A 44 -8.08 -0.79 -16.88
C ASN A 44 -6.75 -0.56 -16.15
N PHE A 45 -6.54 0.65 -15.64
CA PHE A 45 -5.73 0.79 -14.44
C PHE A 45 -6.55 0.10 -13.35
N VAL A 46 -6.62 -1.24 -13.44
CA VAL A 46 -6.54 -2.11 -12.30
C VAL A 46 -5.23 -1.67 -11.66
N GLY A 47 -5.32 -0.68 -10.77
CA GLY A 47 -4.37 -0.56 -9.69
C GLY A 47 -4.47 -1.91 -9.00
N GLY A 48 -3.61 -2.83 -9.41
CA GLY A 48 -3.46 -4.10 -8.74
C GLY A 48 -3.40 -3.77 -7.27
N SER A 49 -4.13 -4.52 -6.47
CA SER A 49 -3.96 -4.54 -5.03
C SER A 49 -2.53 -5.01 -4.75
N ASN A 50 -1.55 -4.14 -4.98
CA ASN A 50 -0.26 -4.21 -4.35
C ASN A 50 -0.54 -3.86 -2.90
N GLU A 51 -0.91 -4.91 -2.16
CA GLU A 51 -0.73 -5.04 -0.72
C GLU A 51 0.42 -4.11 -0.33
N GLY A 52 0.10 -3.03 0.39
CA GLY A 52 1.08 -2.00 0.68
C GLY A 52 2.36 -2.63 1.20
N CYS A 53 3.52 -2.07 0.86
CA CYS A 53 4.84 -2.57 1.24
C CYS A 53 4.91 -3.00 2.74
N PHE A 54 4.12 -2.35 3.59
CA PHE A 54 3.92 -2.67 5.01
C PHE A 54 3.29 -4.04 5.30
N LEU A 55 2.20 -4.42 4.63
CA LEU A 55 1.50 -5.71 4.89
C LEU A 55 2.35 -6.91 4.43
N LYS A 56 3.13 -6.71 3.36
CA LYS A 56 4.05 -7.72 2.84
C LYS A 56 5.24 -7.96 3.78
N THR A 57 5.83 -6.90 4.35
CA THR A 57 6.91 -7.02 5.34
C THR A 57 6.42 -7.66 6.65
N LEU A 58 5.19 -7.35 7.10
CA LEU A 58 4.60 -7.96 8.30
C LEU A 58 4.36 -9.46 8.13
N ASN A 59 3.80 -9.90 7.00
CA ASN A 59 3.50 -11.32 6.77
C ASN A 59 4.80 -12.14 6.61
N THR A 60 5.81 -11.60 5.90
CA THR A 60 7.11 -12.28 5.76
C THR A 60 7.89 -12.34 7.08
N GLY A 61 7.87 -11.27 7.90
CA GLY A 61 8.53 -11.26 9.20
C GLY A 61 7.96 -12.30 10.16
N CYS A 62 6.63 -12.48 10.15
CA CYS A 62 5.93 -13.46 10.96
C CYS A 62 6.38 -14.91 10.62
N LEU A 63 6.44 -15.24 9.33
CA LEU A 63 6.85 -16.57 8.86
C LEU A 63 8.32 -16.88 9.23
N LEU A 64 9.21 -15.90 9.09
CA LEU A 64 10.64 -16.06 9.44
C LEU A 64 10.82 -16.27 10.95
N PHE A 65 10.10 -15.52 11.78
CA PHE A 65 10.15 -15.64 13.24
C PHE A 65 9.62 -16.99 13.73
N PHE A 66 8.43 -17.39 13.28
CA PHE A 66 7.86 -18.69 13.64
C PHE A 66 8.69 -19.86 13.11
N GLY A 67 9.27 -19.73 11.90
CA GLY A 67 10.17 -20.73 11.34
C GLY A 67 11.44 -20.94 12.17
N LEU A 68 12.06 -19.84 12.63
CA LEU A 68 13.25 -19.90 13.49
C LEU A 68 12.95 -20.59 14.83
N ILE A 69 11.84 -20.21 15.47
CA ILE A 69 11.39 -20.83 16.73
C ILE A 69 11.14 -22.33 16.54
N ALA A 70 10.42 -22.71 15.49
CA ALA A 70 10.14 -24.12 15.21
C ALA A 70 11.43 -24.94 15.00
N PHE A 71 12.43 -24.37 14.33
CA PHE A 71 13.72 -25.03 14.11
C PHE A 71 14.51 -25.24 15.40
N LEU A 72 14.56 -24.22 16.27
CA LEU A 72 15.23 -24.34 17.58
C LEU A 72 14.55 -25.38 18.47
N LEU A 73 13.22 -25.44 18.45
CA LEU A 73 12.47 -26.46 19.18
C LEU A 73 12.72 -27.86 18.62
N LEU A 74 12.69 -28.04 17.30
CA LEU A 74 12.95 -29.33 16.65
C LEU A 74 14.34 -29.87 16.95
N THR A 75 15.36 -29.02 16.84
CA THR A 75 16.75 -29.41 17.14
C THR A 75 16.91 -29.78 18.62
N GLY A 76 16.35 -28.99 19.54
CA GLY A 76 16.37 -29.31 20.97
C GLY A 76 15.64 -30.61 21.33
N ILE A 77 14.48 -30.86 20.75
CA ILE A 77 13.71 -32.10 20.96
C ILE A 77 14.49 -33.31 20.40
N LEU A 78 15.08 -33.17 19.22
CA LEU A 78 15.87 -34.24 18.61
C LEU A 78 17.11 -34.57 19.47
N SER A 79 17.79 -33.55 19.99
CA SER A 79 18.89 -33.73 20.95
C SER A 79 18.46 -34.42 22.24
N ALA A 80 17.24 -34.16 22.73
CA ALA A 80 16.73 -34.81 23.94
C ALA A 80 16.30 -36.28 23.73
N ILE A 81 15.97 -36.66 22.50
CA ILE A 81 15.55 -38.04 22.16
C ILE A 81 16.76 -38.93 21.81
N PHE A 82 17.77 -38.35 21.16
CA PHE A 82 18.97 -39.07 20.70
C PHE A 82 20.20 -38.92 21.61
N GLY A 83 20.11 -38.08 22.64
CA GLY A 83 21.19 -37.81 23.61
C GLY A 83 21.02 -38.52 24.94
#